data_AF-A0A359C922-F1
#
_entry.id   AF-A0A359C922-F1
#
_cell.length_a   1.000
_cell.length_b   1.000
_cell.length_c   1.000
_cell.angle_alpha   90.00
_cell.angle_beta   90.00
_cell.angle_gamma   90.00
#
_symmetry.space_group_name_H-M   'P 1'
#
loop_
_entity.id
_entity.type
_entity.pdbx_description
1 polymer ?
#
loop_
_entity_poly.entity_id
_entity_poly.type
_entity_poly.pdbx_seq_one_letter_code
_entity_poly.pdbx_strand_id
1 'polypeptide(L)'
;AIDASHQPDDRNLLASIAINPFIPKWAGLETEVGEIKGASGLSTVGEALFLVRGLNARGIFPDWIALNNGTTHGIEASDAGIQVGLTADIHEALVPCKMSGAQHGTSGNSTERLREIANRTHTTKANVATALQMISWGLEVNDYGNAQLDAEGRFIKRKGEGMTEETWAEMVAYADGKGWKKGDYKNLNLPFENRLLALPAEVRERMCRGVEEFAYKMMTQVFNAKDTAPLAIEAILASGSFDLGPKTGRIEDPAEWTDAKIVERAKTLGSDKGAQGDFDD
;
A
#
# COMPACT_ATOMS: atom_id res chain seq x y z
N ALA A 1 7.78 -4.22 3.71
CA ALA A 1 6.79 -4.34 4.78
C ALA A 1 6.85 -5.76 5.33
N ILE A 2 6.67 -5.94 6.64
CA ILE A 2 6.27 -7.24 7.18
C ILE A 2 4.76 -7.20 7.30
N ASP A 3 4.09 -8.01 6.50
CA ASP A 3 2.65 -8.20 6.60
C ASP A 3 2.35 -9.61 7.11
N ALA A 4 1.95 -9.67 8.37
CA ALA A 4 1.37 -10.86 8.99
C ALA A 4 -0.04 -10.55 9.52
N SER A 5 -0.71 -9.55 8.95
CA SER A 5 -2.02 -9.05 9.40
C SER A 5 -3.15 -10.06 9.24
N HIS A 6 -2.97 -11.07 8.37
CA HIS A 6 -3.86 -12.22 8.23
C HIS A 6 -3.83 -13.18 9.43
N GLN A 7 -2.80 -13.10 10.28
CA GLN A 7 -2.71 -13.90 11.50
C GLN A 7 -3.43 -13.20 12.66
N PRO A 8 -3.82 -13.93 13.72
CA PRO A 8 -4.17 -13.35 15.01
C PRO A 8 -3.13 -12.34 15.52
N ASP A 9 -3.55 -11.34 16.30
CA ASP A 9 -2.70 -10.20 16.66
C ASP A 9 -1.39 -10.60 17.37
N ASP A 10 -1.43 -11.59 18.27
CA ASP A 10 -0.23 -12.14 18.92
C ASP A 10 0.74 -12.75 17.91
N ARG A 11 0.23 -13.49 16.93
CA ARG A 11 1.04 -14.13 15.89
C ARG A 11 1.57 -13.12 14.89
N ASN A 12 0.81 -12.07 14.54
CA ASN A 12 1.31 -10.97 13.72
C ASN A 12 2.54 -10.31 14.38
N LEU A 13 2.40 -9.94 15.67
CA LEU A 13 3.50 -9.36 16.43
C LEU A 13 4.70 -10.31 16.56
N LEU A 14 4.48 -11.57 16.92
CA LEU A 14 5.56 -12.55 17.09
C LEU A 14 6.26 -12.88 15.77
N ALA A 15 5.54 -12.96 14.66
CA ALA A 15 6.13 -13.14 13.32
C ALA A 15 7.00 -11.94 12.96
N SER A 16 6.52 -10.73 13.21
CA SER A 16 7.28 -9.49 12.97
C SER A 16 8.57 -9.44 13.79
N ILE A 17 8.52 -9.84 15.08
CA ILE A 17 9.71 -9.96 15.93
C ILE A 17 10.69 -11.02 15.39
N ALA A 18 10.18 -12.19 14.98
CA ALA A 18 10.99 -13.32 14.52
C ALA A 18 11.71 -13.04 13.19
N ILE A 19 11.07 -12.27 12.29
CA ILE A 19 11.63 -11.93 10.97
C ILE A 19 12.64 -10.78 11.07
N ASN A 20 12.46 -9.84 12.00
CA ASN A 20 13.26 -8.62 12.08
C ASN A 20 14.81 -8.83 12.09
N PRO A 21 15.40 -9.85 12.76
CA PRO A 21 16.84 -10.09 12.71
C PRO A 21 17.40 -10.37 11.32
N PHE A 22 16.57 -10.77 10.36
CA PHE A 22 16.95 -11.05 8.98
C PHE A 22 16.82 -9.82 8.07
N ILE A 23 16.28 -8.71 8.58
CA ILE A 23 16.12 -7.46 7.83
C ILE A 23 17.39 -6.62 7.97
N PRO A 24 17.96 -6.11 6.86
CA PRO A 24 19.09 -5.20 6.93
C PRO A 24 18.74 -3.96 7.76
N LYS A 25 19.61 -3.60 8.71
CA LYS A 25 19.35 -2.47 9.64
C LYS A 25 19.12 -1.13 8.96
N TRP A 26 19.62 -0.96 7.73
CA TRP A 26 19.47 0.26 6.95
C TRP A 26 18.16 0.34 6.16
N ALA A 27 17.40 -0.75 6.08
CA ALA A 27 16.14 -0.77 5.36
C ALA A 27 15.04 -0.14 6.23
N GLY A 28 14.25 0.76 5.64
CA GLY A 28 13.04 1.26 6.29
C GLY A 28 12.05 0.11 6.55
N LEU A 29 11.37 0.16 7.70
CA LEU A 29 10.46 -0.90 8.13
C LEU A 29 9.02 -0.41 8.10
N GLU A 30 8.17 -1.16 7.42
CA GLU A 30 6.72 -1.00 7.45
C GLU A 30 6.10 -2.25 8.07
N THR A 31 5.13 -2.06 8.96
CA THR A 31 4.33 -3.14 9.58
C THR A 31 2.86 -2.97 9.20
N GLU A 32 2.05 -4.01 9.37
CA GLU A 32 0.63 -3.96 9.02
C GLU A 32 -0.27 -4.53 10.13
N VAL A 33 -1.42 -3.90 10.34
CA VAL A 33 -2.45 -4.37 11.28
C VAL A 33 -3.84 -4.34 10.64
N GLY A 34 -4.58 -5.43 10.83
CA GLY A 34 -5.86 -5.65 10.16
C GLY A 34 -5.66 -6.01 8.69
N GLU A 35 -6.16 -7.17 8.27
CA GLU A 35 -6.02 -7.63 6.90
C GLU A 35 -6.89 -6.77 5.97
N ILE A 36 -6.31 -6.22 4.89
CA ILE A 36 -6.99 -5.29 3.98
C ILE A 36 -8.00 -6.05 3.11
N LYS A 37 -9.28 -6.04 3.50
CA LYS A 37 -10.39 -6.74 2.80
C LYS A 37 -11.61 -5.86 2.53
N GLY A 38 -11.43 -4.55 2.42
CA GLY A 38 -12.56 -3.62 2.33
C GLY A 38 -13.24 -3.37 3.68
N ALA A 39 -14.57 -3.23 3.71
CA ALA A 39 -15.31 -2.72 4.87
C ALA A 39 -15.41 -3.67 6.09
N SER A 40 -14.95 -4.91 5.98
CA SER A 40 -14.97 -5.89 7.07
C SER A 40 -13.62 -5.94 7.78
N GLY A 41 -13.63 -6.18 9.10
CA GLY A 41 -12.38 -6.36 9.87
C GLY A 41 -11.50 -5.09 9.93
N LEU A 42 -12.12 -3.91 9.97
CA LEU A 42 -11.41 -2.63 10.06
C LEU A 42 -10.48 -2.61 11.27
N SER A 43 -9.27 -2.06 11.09
CA SER A 43 -8.30 -1.95 12.16
C SER A 43 -8.80 -1.03 13.27
N THR A 44 -8.41 -1.34 14.50
CA THR A 44 -8.75 -0.56 15.68
C THR A 44 -7.51 0.09 16.30
N VAL A 45 -7.74 1.14 17.10
CA VAL A 45 -6.69 1.77 17.91
C VAL A 45 -6.02 0.76 18.84
N GLY A 46 -6.78 -0.17 19.42
CA GLY A 46 -6.27 -1.19 20.34
C GLY A 46 -5.28 -2.14 19.66
N GLU A 47 -5.62 -2.65 18.48
CA GLU A 47 -4.76 -3.56 17.71
C GLU A 47 -3.49 -2.86 17.22
N ALA A 48 -3.63 -1.62 16.69
CA ALA A 48 -2.49 -0.83 16.25
C ALA A 48 -1.53 -0.52 17.41
N LEU A 49 -2.05 -0.10 18.57
CA LEU A 49 -1.24 0.11 19.76
C LEU A 49 -0.59 -1.18 20.23
N PHE A 50 -1.29 -2.31 20.20
CA PHE A 50 -0.75 -3.60 20.62
C PHE A 50 0.48 -3.99 19.79
N LEU A 51 0.35 -3.95 18.46
CA LEU A 51 1.44 -4.30 17.55
C LEU A 51 2.64 -3.38 17.76
N VAL A 52 2.42 -2.06 17.73
CA VAL A 52 3.51 -1.07 17.73
C VAL A 52 4.21 -1.01 19.08
N ARG A 53 3.47 -1.10 20.20
CA ARG A 53 4.06 -1.15 21.53
C ARG A 53 4.84 -2.44 21.77
N GLY A 54 4.32 -3.57 21.29
CA GLY A 54 5.04 -4.84 21.33
C GLY A 54 6.37 -4.79 20.58
N LEU A 55 6.37 -4.24 19.37
CA LEU A 55 7.59 -4.03 18.58
C LEU A 55 8.55 -3.07 19.30
N ASN A 56 8.05 -1.95 19.80
CA ASN A 56 8.84 -0.96 20.54
C ASN A 56 9.53 -1.58 21.77
N ALA A 57 8.81 -2.38 22.56
CA ALA A 57 9.36 -3.09 23.72
C ALA A 57 10.51 -4.03 23.34
N ARG A 58 10.49 -4.59 22.13
CA ARG A 58 11.56 -5.44 21.58
C ARG A 58 12.67 -4.65 20.87
N GLY A 59 12.62 -3.32 20.90
CA GLY A 59 13.60 -2.45 20.25
C GLY A 59 13.48 -2.43 18.72
N ILE A 60 12.28 -2.66 18.20
CA ILE A 60 11.94 -2.59 16.78
C ILE A 60 11.11 -1.33 16.58
N PHE A 61 11.50 -0.50 15.62
CA PHE A 61 10.92 0.83 15.42
C PHE A 61 10.47 0.99 13.95
N PRO A 62 9.27 0.49 13.58
CA PRO A 62 8.75 0.70 12.23
C PRO A 62 8.61 2.18 11.89
N ASP A 63 8.95 2.54 10.66
CA ASP A 63 8.75 3.86 10.10
C ASP A 63 7.28 4.11 9.73
N TRP A 64 6.62 3.05 9.25
CA TRP A 64 5.26 3.08 8.74
C TRP A 64 4.36 1.97 9.31
N ILE A 65 3.07 2.26 9.40
CA ILE A 65 2.00 1.28 9.61
C ILE A 65 0.98 1.34 8.47
N ALA A 66 0.64 0.16 7.93
CA ALA A 66 -0.51 -0.03 7.09
C ALA A 66 -1.72 -0.52 7.91
N LEU A 67 -2.91 -0.08 7.52
CA LEU A 67 -4.17 -0.34 8.22
C LEU A 67 -5.21 -0.83 7.22
N ASN A 68 -6.04 -1.78 7.62
CA ASN A 68 -7.34 -1.97 6.98
C ASN A 68 -8.29 -0.84 7.39
N ASN A 69 -8.33 0.21 6.57
CA ASN A 69 -9.23 1.34 6.75
C ASN A 69 -10.41 1.33 5.77
N GLY A 70 -10.81 0.17 5.25
CA GLY A 70 -11.96 0.04 4.36
C GLY A 70 -11.62 -0.01 2.88
N THR A 71 -10.35 0.20 2.50
CA THR A 71 -9.91 0.05 1.11
C THR A 71 -9.82 -1.39 0.68
N THR A 72 -10.05 -1.64 -0.61
CA THR A 72 -9.72 -2.91 -1.28
C THR A 72 -8.51 -2.71 -2.20
N HIS A 73 -7.78 -3.78 -2.49
CA HIS A 73 -6.82 -3.77 -3.58
C HIS A 73 -7.54 -3.85 -4.93
N GLY A 74 -7.08 -3.08 -5.92
CA GLY A 74 -7.58 -3.17 -7.31
C GLY A 74 -8.53 -2.04 -7.71
N ILE A 75 -9.61 -2.40 -8.44
CA ILE A 75 -10.60 -1.46 -8.98
C ILE A 75 -11.77 -1.39 -8.00
N GLU A 76 -12.07 -0.20 -7.50
CA GLU A 76 -13.12 0.00 -6.49
C GLU A 76 -14.52 -0.13 -7.14
N ALA A 77 -15.36 -1.00 -6.57
CA ALA A 77 -16.72 -1.26 -7.05
C ALA A 77 -17.81 -0.73 -6.10
N SER A 78 -17.47 -0.15 -4.95
CA SER A 78 -18.43 0.29 -3.93
C SER A 78 -18.05 1.62 -3.27
N ASP A 79 -19.04 2.32 -2.72
CA ASP A 79 -18.91 3.63 -2.04
C ASP A 79 -18.27 3.54 -0.64
N ALA A 80 -17.74 2.38 -0.22
CA ALA A 80 -17.25 2.16 1.14
C ALA A 80 -16.00 3.02 1.44
N GLY A 81 -15.07 3.14 0.48
CA GLY A 81 -13.97 4.10 0.48
C GLY A 81 -13.03 4.07 1.70
N ILE A 82 -12.03 4.96 1.66
CA ILE A 82 -11.11 5.18 2.77
C ILE A 82 -11.83 5.78 3.99
N GLN A 83 -11.75 5.09 5.14
CA GLN A 83 -12.19 5.60 6.45
C GLN A 83 -11.14 6.56 7.04
N VAL A 84 -11.15 7.82 6.58
CA VAL A 84 -10.18 8.85 6.99
C VAL A 84 -10.21 9.11 8.50
N GLY A 85 -11.41 9.16 9.11
CA GLY A 85 -11.56 9.40 10.56
C GLY A 85 -10.90 8.32 11.40
N LEU A 86 -11.18 7.04 11.08
CA LEU A 86 -10.53 5.90 11.73
C LEU A 86 -9.02 5.94 11.58
N THR A 87 -8.53 6.28 10.37
CA THR A 87 -7.09 6.39 10.10
C THR A 87 -6.46 7.49 10.95
N ALA A 88 -7.13 8.65 11.08
CA ALA A 88 -6.68 9.75 11.93
C ALA A 88 -6.60 9.35 13.41
N ASP A 89 -7.65 8.71 13.94
CA ASP A 89 -7.71 8.29 15.35
C ASP A 89 -6.58 7.29 15.69
N ILE A 90 -6.31 6.34 14.79
CA ILE A 90 -5.22 5.38 14.95
C ILE A 90 -3.86 6.09 14.90
N HIS A 91 -3.64 6.98 13.93
CA HIS A 91 -2.38 7.72 13.82
C HIS A 91 -2.14 8.64 15.02
N GLU A 92 -3.16 9.31 15.54
CA GLU A 92 -3.06 10.16 16.74
C GLU A 92 -2.62 9.32 17.96
N ALA A 93 -3.22 8.15 18.17
CA ALA A 93 -2.83 7.25 19.25
C ALA A 93 -1.37 6.79 19.16
N LEU A 94 -0.79 6.79 17.95
CA LEU A 94 0.57 6.32 17.65
C LEU A 94 1.61 7.45 17.63
N VAL A 95 1.22 8.72 17.80
CA VAL A 95 2.14 9.87 17.88
C VAL A 95 3.30 9.66 18.86
N PRO A 96 3.10 9.09 20.08
CA PRO A 96 4.21 8.82 20.99
C PRO A 96 5.27 7.87 20.41
N CYS A 97 4.88 6.96 19.53
CA CYS A 97 5.76 6.00 18.87
C CYS A 97 6.43 6.58 17.61
N LYS A 98 6.13 7.84 17.24
CA LYS A 98 6.69 8.54 16.06
C LYS A 98 6.49 7.80 14.74
N MET A 99 5.44 7.00 14.65
CA MET A 99 5.16 6.18 13.47
C MET A 99 4.33 6.97 12.45
N SER A 100 4.63 6.76 11.17
CA SER A 100 3.86 7.34 10.07
C SER A 100 2.84 6.35 9.52
N GLY A 101 1.81 6.83 8.83
CA GLY A 101 0.89 5.96 8.11
C GLY A 101 1.39 5.59 6.71
N ALA A 102 1.01 4.40 6.26
CA ALA A 102 1.10 3.95 4.87
C ALA A 102 -0.29 3.61 4.34
N GLN A 103 -0.74 4.34 3.32
CA GLN A 103 -2.00 4.05 2.63
C GLN A 103 -1.78 2.96 1.59
N HIS A 104 -2.36 1.80 1.83
CA HIS A 104 -2.48 0.73 0.83
C HIS A 104 -3.76 0.90 0.01
N GLY A 105 -3.95 0.11 -1.04
CA GLY A 105 -5.15 0.21 -1.88
C GLY A 105 -5.39 1.61 -2.48
N THR A 106 -4.34 2.38 -2.81
CA THR A 106 -4.51 3.77 -3.29
C THR A 106 -5.13 3.81 -4.69
N SER A 107 -4.83 2.81 -5.53
CA SER A 107 -5.45 2.70 -6.85
C SER A 107 -6.96 2.51 -6.69
N GLY A 108 -7.73 3.30 -7.41
CA GLY A 108 -9.19 3.21 -7.43
C GLY A 108 -9.91 4.10 -6.43
N ASN A 109 -9.19 4.73 -5.50
CA ASN A 109 -9.76 5.66 -4.54
C ASN A 109 -9.88 7.10 -5.07
N SER A 110 -10.83 7.85 -4.52
CA SER A 110 -11.02 9.24 -4.97
C SER A 110 -9.86 10.14 -4.57
N THR A 111 -9.41 11.01 -5.50
CA THR A 111 -8.33 11.97 -5.23
C THR A 111 -8.69 12.90 -4.06
N GLU A 112 -9.98 13.22 -3.87
CA GLU A 112 -10.44 13.98 -2.71
C GLU A 112 -10.15 13.25 -1.39
N ARG A 113 -10.49 11.95 -1.29
CA ARG A 113 -10.17 11.12 -0.11
C ARG A 113 -8.67 10.98 0.10
N LEU A 114 -7.89 10.85 -0.96
CA LEU A 114 -6.42 10.79 -0.86
C LEU A 114 -5.83 12.11 -0.35
N ARG A 115 -6.37 13.26 -0.77
CA ARG A 115 -6.02 14.56 -0.18
C ARG A 115 -6.45 14.65 1.28
N GLU A 116 -7.62 14.13 1.64
CA GLU A 116 -8.04 14.07 3.05
C GLU A 116 -7.05 13.23 3.88
N ILE A 117 -6.61 12.08 3.39
CA ILE A 117 -5.58 11.27 4.06
C ILE A 117 -4.29 12.05 4.24
N ALA A 118 -3.81 12.71 3.18
CA ALA A 118 -2.59 13.51 3.24
C ALA A 118 -2.70 14.70 4.22
N ASN A 119 -3.88 15.29 4.35
CA ASN A 119 -4.08 16.52 5.13
C ASN A 119 -4.53 16.28 6.58
N ARG A 120 -5.20 15.16 6.86
CA ARG A 120 -5.88 14.92 8.14
C ARG A 120 -5.28 13.78 8.95
N THR A 121 -4.22 13.14 8.45
CA THR A 121 -3.58 11.99 9.09
C THR A 121 -2.06 12.12 9.03
N HIS A 122 -1.33 11.24 9.72
CA HIS A 122 0.13 11.14 9.64
C HIS A 122 0.64 10.23 8.50
N THR A 123 -0.17 9.99 7.46
CA THR A 123 0.25 9.19 6.30
C THR A 123 1.30 9.92 5.48
N THR A 124 2.42 9.24 5.21
CA THR A 124 3.53 9.77 4.39
C THR A 124 3.93 8.83 3.25
N LYS A 125 3.25 7.69 3.13
CA LYS A 125 3.48 6.69 2.10
C LYS A 125 2.16 6.23 1.50
N ALA A 126 2.12 6.01 0.19
CA ALA A 126 0.96 5.48 -0.51
C ALA A 126 1.40 4.45 -1.56
N ASN A 127 0.70 3.31 -1.62
CA ASN A 127 0.98 2.24 -2.59
C ASN A 127 0.05 2.35 -3.80
N VAL A 128 0.63 2.63 -4.97
CA VAL A 128 -0.08 2.63 -6.26
C VAL A 128 0.56 1.57 -7.16
N ALA A 129 -0.27 0.70 -7.76
CA ALA A 129 0.21 -0.36 -8.63
C ALA A 129 -0.72 -0.55 -9.83
N THR A 130 -1.97 -0.96 -9.60
CA THR A 130 -2.96 -1.24 -10.66
C THR A 130 -3.12 -0.06 -11.61
N ALA A 131 -3.24 1.18 -11.10
CA ALA A 131 -3.35 2.35 -11.96
C ALA A 131 -2.13 2.51 -12.90
N LEU A 132 -0.91 2.33 -12.38
CA LEU A 132 0.32 2.46 -13.17
C LEU A 132 0.39 1.41 -14.28
N GLN A 133 0.01 0.17 -13.95
CA GLN A 133 -0.09 -0.91 -14.92
C GLN A 133 -1.07 -0.56 -16.04
N MET A 134 -2.30 -0.17 -15.70
CA MET A 134 -3.34 0.17 -16.67
C MET A 134 -2.94 1.36 -17.56
N ILE A 135 -2.27 2.37 -16.99
CA ILE A 135 -1.73 3.52 -17.74
C ILE A 135 -0.61 3.09 -18.69
N SER A 136 0.31 2.22 -18.24
CA SER A 136 1.37 1.70 -19.12
C SER A 136 0.78 0.91 -20.31
N TRP A 137 -0.40 0.32 -20.13
CA TRP A 137 -1.13 -0.37 -21.18
C TRP A 137 -1.93 0.59 -22.08
N GLY A 138 -1.96 1.88 -21.74
CA GLY A 138 -2.69 2.91 -22.46
C GLY A 138 -4.20 2.76 -22.31
N LEU A 139 -4.64 2.20 -21.19
CA LEU A 139 -6.05 2.17 -20.83
C LEU A 139 -6.46 3.52 -20.26
N GLU A 140 -7.70 3.91 -20.54
CA GLU A 140 -8.27 5.10 -19.95
C GLU A 140 -8.41 4.91 -18.44
N VAL A 141 -7.72 5.74 -17.68
CA VAL A 141 -7.78 5.76 -16.22
C VAL A 141 -8.30 7.13 -15.80
N ASN A 142 -9.27 7.16 -14.90
CA ASN A 142 -9.80 8.41 -14.37
C ASN A 142 -8.89 9.03 -13.31
N ASP A 143 -9.27 10.21 -12.82
CA ASP A 143 -8.54 10.90 -11.74
C ASP A 143 -8.52 10.12 -10.41
N TYR A 144 -9.16 8.97 -10.32
CA TYR A 144 -9.19 8.08 -9.15
C TYR A 144 -8.29 6.85 -9.33
N GLY A 145 -7.57 6.75 -10.45
CA GLY A 145 -6.73 5.58 -10.72
C GLY A 145 -7.53 4.33 -11.13
N ASN A 146 -8.85 4.46 -11.36
CA ASN A 146 -9.68 3.39 -11.88
C ASN A 146 -9.64 3.37 -13.40
N ALA A 147 -9.34 2.20 -13.97
CA ALA A 147 -9.50 1.97 -15.40
C ALA A 147 -10.98 2.01 -15.77
N GLN A 148 -11.29 2.84 -16.76
CA GLN A 148 -12.64 3.06 -17.27
C GLN A 148 -13.06 1.92 -18.18
N LEU A 149 -14.36 1.65 -18.14
CA LEU A 149 -14.98 0.55 -18.85
C LEU A 149 -15.99 1.08 -19.88
N ASP A 150 -16.11 0.41 -21.02
CA ASP A 150 -17.15 0.68 -22.01
C ASP A 150 -18.53 0.14 -21.54
N ALA A 151 -19.56 0.34 -22.38
CA ALA A 151 -20.92 -0.10 -22.09
C ALA A 151 -21.06 -1.63 -21.95
N GLU A 152 -20.12 -2.39 -22.54
CA GLU A 152 -20.03 -3.85 -22.45
C GLU A 152 -19.16 -4.29 -21.26
N GLY A 153 -18.60 -3.34 -20.50
CA GLY A 153 -17.75 -3.58 -19.35
C GLY A 153 -16.31 -3.93 -19.71
N ARG A 154 -15.81 -3.68 -20.91
CA ARG A 154 -14.41 -3.92 -21.28
C ARG A 154 -13.57 -2.69 -20.99
N PHE A 155 -12.28 -2.86 -20.72
CA PHE A 155 -11.37 -1.73 -20.54
C PHE A 155 -11.29 -0.88 -21.82
N ILE A 156 -11.37 0.44 -21.66
CA ILE A 156 -11.25 1.38 -22.77
C ILE A 156 -9.77 1.58 -23.10
N LYS A 157 -9.32 1.07 -24.24
CA LYS A 157 -7.98 1.32 -24.77
C LYS A 157 -7.93 2.67 -25.49
N ARG A 158 -7.05 3.58 -25.05
CA ARG A 158 -6.79 4.84 -25.76
C ARG A 158 -5.86 4.59 -26.94
N LYS A 159 -6.28 5.08 -28.12
CA LYS A 159 -5.54 4.94 -29.36
C LYS A 159 -4.22 5.70 -29.27
N GLY A 160 -3.11 5.04 -29.59
CA GLY A 160 -1.79 5.64 -29.62
C GLY A 160 -1.17 5.93 -28.24
N GLU A 161 -1.77 5.47 -27.14
CA GLU A 161 -1.27 5.62 -25.77
C GLU A 161 -0.70 4.31 -25.23
N GLY A 162 0.25 4.34 -24.28
CA GLY A 162 0.81 3.13 -23.66
C GLY A 162 1.36 2.10 -24.66
N MET A 163 1.09 0.80 -24.46
CA MET A 163 1.46 -0.23 -25.44
C MET A 163 0.63 -0.14 -26.74
N THR A 164 1.03 -0.89 -27.77
CA THR A 164 0.29 -0.90 -29.04
C THR A 164 -1.06 -1.63 -28.91
N GLU A 165 -1.99 -1.27 -29.79
CA GLU A 165 -3.32 -1.86 -29.86
C GLU A 165 -3.27 -3.35 -30.22
N GLU A 166 -2.30 -3.75 -31.04
CA GLU A 166 -2.09 -5.15 -31.40
C GLU A 166 -1.67 -5.97 -30.17
N THR A 167 -0.69 -5.49 -29.40
CA THR A 167 -0.30 -6.16 -28.15
C THR A 167 -1.43 -6.20 -27.14
N TRP A 168 -2.22 -5.12 -27.04
CA TRP A 168 -3.40 -5.12 -26.18
C TRP A 168 -4.45 -6.16 -26.61
N ALA A 169 -4.73 -6.27 -27.91
CA ALA A 169 -5.66 -7.27 -28.43
C ALA A 169 -5.17 -8.70 -28.15
N GLU A 170 -3.87 -8.96 -28.25
CA GLU A 170 -3.27 -10.25 -27.87
C GLU A 170 -3.45 -10.55 -26.37
N MET A 171 -3.27 -9.55 -25.50
CA MET A 171 -3.45 -9.70 -24.06
C MET A 171 -4.91 -10.00 -23.70
N VAL A 172 -5.86 -9.30 -24.31
CA VAL A 172 -7.30 -9.56 -24.13
C VAL A 172 -7.65 -10.96 -24.60
N ALA A 173 -7.21 -11.37 -25.79
CA ALA A 173 -7.45 -12.72 -26.31
C ALA A 173 -6.85 -13.81 -25.42
N TYR A 174 -5.67 -13.56 -24.84
CA TYR A 174 -5.05 -14.48 -23.89
C TYR A 174 -5.87 -14.60 -22.60
N ALA A 175 -6.32 -13.48 -22.03
CA ALA A 175 -7.18 -13.47 -20.85
C ALA A 175 -8.51 -14.18 -21.11
N ASP A 176 -9.17 -13.88 -22.23
CA ASP A 176 -10.43 -14.51 -22.64
C ASP A 176 -10.26 -16.03 -22.81
N GLY A 177 -9.16 -16.47 -23.43
CA GLY A 177 -8.84 -17.89 -23.57
C GLY A 177 -8.59 -18.61 -22.24
N LYS A 178 -8.27 -17.88 -21.17
CA LYS A 178 -8.12 -18.38 -19.80
C LYS A 178 -9.40 -18.23 -18.97
N GLY A 179 -10.43 -17.56 -19.49
CA GLY A 179 -11.63 -17.21 -18.73
C GLY A 179 -11.37 -16.17 -17.63
N TRP A 180 -10.28 -15.41 -17.74
CA TRP A 180 -9.88 -14.40 -16.78
C TRP A 180 -10.83 -13.20 -16.81
N LYS A 181 -11.24 -12.75 -15.64
CA LYS A 181 -12.03 -11.54 -15.44
C LYS A 181 -11.11 -10.34 -15.23
N LYS A 182 -11.68 -9.14 -15.16
CA LYS A 182 -10.94 -7.87 -15.07
C LYS A 182 -9.96 -7.82 -13.88
N GLY A 183 -10.34 -8.37 -12.72
CA GLY A 183 -9.46 -8.46 -11.55
C GLY A 183 -8.22 -9.34 -11.78
N ASP A 184 -8.34 -10.34 -12.66
CA ASP A 184 -7.27 -11.28 -12.98
C ASP A 184 -6.27 -10.70 -13.99
N TYR A 185 -6.52 -9.53 -14.58
CA TYR A 185 -5.64 -8.95 -15.60
C TYR A 185 -4.24 -8.67 -15.05
N LYS A 186 -4.05 -8.53 -13.74
CA LYS A 186 -2.71 -8.50 -13.12
C LYS A 186 -1.84 -9.71 -13.49
N ASN A 187 -2.47 -10.87 -13.73
CA ASN A 187 -1.79 -12.10 -14.12
C ASN A 187 -1.25 -12.06 -15.56
N LEU A 188 -1.63 -11.06 -16.37
CA LEU A 188 -1.07 -10.86 -17.70
C LEU A 188 0.37 -10.31 -17.66
N ASN A 189 0.80 -9.71 -16.55
CA ASN A 189 2.17 -9.18 -16.44
C ASN A 189 3.21 -10.28 -16.68
N LEU A 190 3.07 -11.44 -16.04
CA LEU A 190 4.03 -12.54 -16.14
C LEU A 190 4.19 -13.10 -17.58
N PRO A 191 3.12 -13.48 -18.31
CA PRO A 191 3.26 -13.99 -19.67
C PRO A 191 3.62 -12.92 -20.72
N PHE A 192 3.34 -11.63 -20.47
CA PHE A 192 3.58 -10.56 -21.45
C PHE A 192 4.78 -9.66 -21.17
N GLU A 193 5.44 -9.75 -20.01
CA GLU A 193 6.58 -8.91 -19.65
C GLU A 193 7.63 -8.83 -20.78
N ASN A 194 8.12 -9.98 -21.25
CA ASN A 194 9.12 -10.03 -22.32
C ASN A 194 8.62 -9.43 -23.63
N ARG A 195 7.32 -9.54 -23.94
CA ARG A 195 6.73 -8.93 -25.14
C ARG A 195 6.69 -7.42 -25.00
N LEU A 196 6.26 -6.91 -23.85
CA LEU A 196 6.22 -5.48 -23.54
C LEU A 196 7.63 -4.87 -23.57
N LEU A 197 8.63 -5.56 -23.02
CA LEU A 197 10.02 -5.11 -23.04
C LEU A 197 10.67 -5.19 -24.43
N ALA A 198 10.16 -6.03 -25.33
CA ALA A 198 10.62 -6.14 -26.71
C ALA A 198 9.94 -5.15 -27.68
N LEU A 199 8.97 -4.35 -27.21
CA LEU A 199 8.36 -3.32 -28.05
C LEU A 199 9.40 -2.28 -28.50
N PRO A 200 9.16 -1.61 -29.65
CA PRO A 200 10.00 -0.51 -30.11
C PRO A 200 10.24 0.53 -29.02
N ALA A 201 11.43 1.15 -29.03
CA ALA A 201 11.87 2.06 -27.97
C ALA A 201 10.87 3.21 -27.75
N GLU A 202 10.35 3.78 -28.83
CA GLU A 202 9.36 4.85 -28.81
C GLU A 202 8.04 4.45 -28.12
N VAL A 203 7.65 3.18 -28.22
CA VAL A 203 6.46 2.66 -27.53
C VAL A 203 6.75 2.52 -26.04
N ARG A 204 7.90 1.95 -25.67
CA ARG A 204 8.29 1.80 -24.25
C ARG A 204 8.46 3.15 -23.56
N GLU A 205 9.05 4.13 -24.24
CA GLU A 205 9.18 5.50 -23.74
C GLU A 205 7.81 6.15 -23.51
N ARG A 206 6.85 5.95 -24.42
CA ARG A 206 5.47 6.41 -24.25
C ARG A 206 4.80 5.76 -23.03
N MET A 207 4.97 4.45 -22.85
CA MET A 207 4.46 3.72 -21.68
C MET A 207 5.03 4.30 -20.38
N CYS A 208 6.34 4.49 -20.32
CA CYS A 208 7.03 5.08 -19.16
C CYS A 208 6.55 6.51 -18.89
N ARG A 209 6.39 7.34 -19.93
CA ARG A 209 5.95 8.73 -19.79
C ARG A 209 4.56 8.84 -19.17
N GLY A 210 3.60 8.01 -19.58
CA GLY A 210 2.27 8.01 -18.99
C GLY A 210 2.31 7.70 -17.48
N VAL A 211 3.12 6.72 -17.09
CA VAL A 211 3.33 6.36 -15.67
C VAL A 211 4.02 7.49 -14.90
N GLU A 212 5.06 8.09 -15.49
CA GLU A 212 5.81 9.21 -14.90
C GLU A 212 4.91 10.43 -14.67
N GLU A 213 4.15 10.85 -15.68
CA GLU A 213 3.24 11.99 -15.59
C GLU A 213 2.16 11.78 -14.51
N PHE A 214 1.58 10.58 -14.46
CA PHE A 214 0.60 10.24 -13.42
C PHE A 214 1.22 10.25 -12.02
N ALA A 215 2.37 9.59 -11.83
CA ALA A 215 3.04 9.54 -10.54
C ALA A 215 3.45 10.96 -10.09
N TYR A 216 3.97 11.79 -10.99
CA TYR A 216 4.32 13.17 -10.72
C TYR A 216 3.11 14.01 -10.30
N LYS A 217 1.98 13.87 -11.01
CA LYS A 217 0.71 14.53 -10.64
C LYS A 217 0.24 14.10 -9.24
N MET A 218 0.26 12.80 -8.94
CA MET A 218 -0.12 12.28 -7.62
C MET A 218 0.77 12.87 -6.52
N MET A 219 2.09 12.79 -6.68
CA MET A 219 3.03 13.33 -5.70
C MET A 219 2.83 14.83 -5.47
N THR A 220 2.75 15.63 -6.54
CA THR A 220 2.77 17.09 -6.43
C THR A 220 1.41 17.74 -6.20
N GLN A 221 0.31 17.11 -6.61
CA GLN A 221 -1.05 17.70 -6.57
C GLN A 221 -2.01 16.98 -5.61
N VAL A 222 -1.64 15.80 -5.09
CA VAL A 222 -2.46 15.01 -4.17
C VAL A 222 -1.75 14.84 -2.83
N PHE A 223 -0.49 14.45 -2.85
CA PHE A 223 0.28 14.12 -1.63
C PHE A 223 1.22 15.23 -1.15
N ASN A 224 1.06 16.47 -1.65
CA ASN A 224 1.80 17.64 -1.19
C ASN A 224 3.34 17.49 -1.22
N ALA A 225 3.88 16.66 -2.12
CA ALA A 225 5.32 16.36 -2.18
C ALA A 225 6.11 17.34 -3.05
N LYS A 226 5.50 18.44 -3.50
CA LYS A 226 6.20 19.45 -4.29
C LYS A 226 7.31 20.11 -3.44
N ASP A 227 8.49 20.29 -4.04
CA ASP A 227 9.65 20.95 -3.45
C ASP A 227 10.21 20.29 -2.17
N THR A 228 9.90 19.00 -1.92
CA THR A 228 10.40 18.26 -0.75
C THR A 228 11.76 17.58 -0.98
N ALA A 229 12.15 17.36 -2.23
CA ALA A 229 13.41 16.66 -2.56
C ALA A 229 14.66 17.33 -1.95
N PRO A 230 14.82 18.68 -1.96
CA PRO A 230 15.94 19.33 -1.27
C PRO A 230 16.00 19.04 0.23
N LEU A 231 14.84 18.91 0.90
CA LEU A 231 14.78 18.59 2.34
C LEU A 231 15.31 17.19 2.63
N ALA A 232 15.00 16.22 1.76
CA ALA A 232 15.54 14.87 1.88
C ALA A 232 17.07 14.84 1.67
N ILE A 233 17.57 15.59 0.68
CA ILE A 233 19.01 15.72 0.45
C ILE A 233 19.70 16.36 1.66
N GLU A 234 19.13 17.44 2.21
CA GLU A 234 19.65 18.09 3.41
C GLU A 234 19.71 17.13 4.61
N ALA A 235 18.66 16.34 4.84
CA ALA A 235 18.62 15.36 5.92
C ALA A 235 19.71 14.28 5.78
N ILE A 236 19.91 13.75 4.56
CA ILE A 236 20.95 12.75 4.27
C ILE A 236 22.35 13.34 4.41
N LEU A 237 22.56 14.58 3.99
CA LEU A 237 23.85 15.25 4.14
C LEU A 237 24.16 15.56 5.61
N ALA A 238 23.15 15.97 6.38
CA ALA A 238 23.30 16.28 7.81
C ALA A 238 23.60 15.03 8.66
N SER A 239 23.02 13.88 8.32
CA SER A 239 23.34 12.61 8.97
C SER A 239 24.70 12.04 8.53
N GLY A 240 25.20 12.45 7.36
CA GLY A 240 26.37 11.85 6.72
C GLY A 240 26.15 10.38 6.34
N SER A 241 24.89 9.95 6.23
CA SER A 241 24.49 8.55 6.05
C SER A 241 23.12 8.45 5.37
N PHE A 242 22.93 7.41 4.57
CA PHE A 242 21.60 7.06 4.05
C PHE A 242 20.68 6.48 5.14
N ASP A 243 21.27 5.97 6.22
CA ASP A 243 20.56 5.52 7.42
C ASP A 243 20.44 6.68 8.42
N LEU A 244 19.21 7.14 8.63
CA LEU A 244 18.87 8.22 9.57
C LEU A 244 18.62 7.71 11.00
N GLY A 245 18.63 6.39 11.20
CA GLY A 245 18.27 5.75 12.46
C GLY A 245 16.76 5.84 12.78
N PRO A 246 16.33 5.27 13.92
CA PRO A 246 14.92 5.24 14.29
C PRO A 246 14.41 6.63 14.70
N LYS A 247 13.15 6.91 14.38
CA LYS A 247 12.46 8.18 14.75
C LYS A 247 12.23 8.33 16.27
N THR A 248 12.33 7.24 17.03
CA THR A 248 12.13 7.20 18.48
C THR A 248 12.98 6.13 19.16
N GLY A 249 13.05 6.17 20.49
CA GLY A 249 13.66 5.13 21.32
C GLY A 249 12.65 4.13 21.89
N ARG A 250 13.14 3.19 22.71
CA ARG A 250 12.27 2.27 23.47
C ARG A 250 11.50 3.06 24.54
N ILE A 251 10.20 2.84 24.58
CA ILE A 251 9.22 3.46 25.48
C ILE A 251 8.65 2.40 26.42
N GLU A 252 8.32 1.24 25.87
CA GLU A 252 7.68 0.14 26.59
C GLU A 252 8.70 -0.72 27.37
N ASP A 253 8.27 -1.27 28.52
CA ASP A 253 9.08 -2.18 29.33
C ASP A 253 9.14 -3.59 28.69
N PRO A 254 10.32 -4.10 28.29
CA PRO A 254 10.44 -5.44 27.73
C PRO A 254 9.88 -6.55 28.63
N ALA A 255 9.92 -6.38 29.96
CA ALA A 255 9.38 -7.36 30.91
C ALA A 255 7.85 -7.49 30.84
N GLU A 256 7.17 -6.47 30.28
CA GLU A 256 5.73 -6.46 30.07
C GLU A 256 5.29 -7.05 28.73
N TRP A 257 6.25 -7.36 27.85
CA TRP A 257 6.02 -7.81 26.48
C TRP A 257 6.76 -9.11 26.16
N THR A 258 6.90 -10.02 27.14
CA THR A 258 7.36 -11.40 26.91
C THR A 258 6.40 -12.15 25.99
N ASP A 259 6.85 -13.20 25.30
CA ASP A 259 6.01 -13.97 24.37
C ASP A 259 4.71 -14.46 25.04
N ALA A 260 4.81 -14.92 26.29
CA ALA A 260 3.65 -15.33 27.08
C ALA A 260 2.69 -14.15 27.38
N LYS A 261 3.23 -12.96 27.72
CA LYS A 261 2.40 -11.77 27.97
C LYS A 261 1.77 -11.22 26.68
N ILE A 262 2.46 -11.33 25.55
CA ILE A 262 1.93 -10.97 24.23
C ILE A 262 0.67 -11.79 23.92
N VAL A 263 0.77 -13.12 24.05
CA VAL A 263 -0.36 -14.04 23.82
C VAL A 263 -1.52 -13.74 24.77
N GLU A 264 -1.22 -13.46 26.05
CA GLU A 264 -2.28 -13.16 27.02
C GLU A 264 -2.99 -11.83 26.74
N ARG A 265 -2.23 -10.77 26.43
CA ARG A 265 -2.77 -9.45 26.09
C ARG A 265 -3.64 -9.51 24.84
N ALA A 266 -3.25 -10.27 23.82
CA ALA A 266 -4.01 -10.37 22.57
C ALA A 266 -5.44 -10.90 22.76
N LYS A 267 -5.68 -11.73 23.78
CA LYS A 267 -7.04 -12.23 24.10
C LYS A 267 -8.04 -11.12 24.43
N THR A 268 -7.55 -9.95 24.87
CA THR A 268 -8.38 -8.79 25.22
C THR A 268 -8.79 -7.94 24.00
N LEU A 269 -8.19 -8.18 22.83
CA LEU A 269 -8.43 -7.40 21.62
C LEU A 269 -9.60 -7.93 20.77
N GLY A 270 -10.26 -9.01 21.19
CA GLY A 270 -11.23 -9.82 20.43
C GLY A 270 -12.22 -9.02 19.56
N SER A 271 -11.80 -8.74 18.34
CA SER A 271 -12.58 -8.16 17.26
C SER A 271 -12.92 -9.25 16.23
N ASP A 272 -14.07 -9.13 15.59
CA ASP A 272 -14.41 -9.94 14.42
C ASP A 272 -13.55 -9.47 13.23
N LYS A 273 -12.58 -10.29 12.83
CA LYS A 273 -11.65 -10.02 11.72
C LYS A 273 -12.29 -10.26 10.34
N GLY A 274 -13.57 -10.65 10.29
CA GLY A 274 -14.28 -10.98 9.06
C GLY A 274 -13.87 -12.33 8.46
N ALA A 275 -14.37 -12.62 7.26
CA ALA A 275 -14.05 -13.85 6.54
C ALA A 275 -12.56 -13.92 6.15
N GLN A 276 -12.03 -15.14 5.97
CA GLN A 276 -10.66 -15.36 5.49
C GLN A 276 -10.45 -14.71 4.11
N GLY A 277 -9.31 -14.04 3.90
CA GLY A 277 -8.97 -13.39 2.63
C GLY A 277 -8.57 -14.38 1.56
N ASP A 278 -8.49 -13.90 0.33
CA ASP A 278 -7.83 -14.63 -0.76
C ASP A 278 -6.33 -14.31 -0.71
N PHE A 279 -5.49 -15.34 -0.58
CA PHE A 279 -4.02 -15.20 -0.45
C PHE A 279 -3.29 -15.34 -1.79
N ASP A 280 -4.03 -15.60 -2.88
CA ASP A 280 -3.50 -15.62 -4.24
C ASP A 280 -3.45 -14.20 -4.85
N ASP A 281 -3.85 -13.17 -4.10
CA ASP A 281 -3.96 -11.77 -4.53
C ASP A 281 -2.67 -10.93 -4.44
#